data_AF-A0A941IKN5-F1
#
_entry.id   AF-A0A941IKN5-F1
#
_cell.length_a   1.000
_cell.length_b   1.000
_cell.length_c   1.000
_cell.angle_alpha   90.00
_cell.angle_beta   90.00
_cell.angle_gamma   90.00
#
_symmetry.space_group_name_H-M   'P 1'
#
loop_
_entity.id
_entity.type
_entity.pdbx_description
1 polymer ?
#
loop_
_entity_poly.entity_id
_entity_poly.type
_entity_poly.pdbx_seq_one_letter_code
_entity_poly.pdbx_strand_id
1 'polypeptide(L)'
;MAALFPESLLTRTDEVLAVFEVEVAALNDPSDEQVFTAVRNVVLALNRVNRENGGVGYETGEREQLCDYIDKTLAEFGIDVPALAERSDLGRYAITDRWRTW
;
A
#
# COMPACT_ATOMS: atom_id res chain seq x y z
N MET A 1 -8.54 16.24 24.34
CA MET A 1 -8.56 14.85 23.82
C MET A 1 -7.75 14.87 22.54
N ALA A 2 -6.71 14.04 22.40
CA ALA A 2 -6.05 13.87 21.11
C ALA A 2 -7.03 13.15 20.18
N ALA A 3 -7.21 13.64 18.95
CA ALA A 3 -7.98 12.92 17.95
C ALA A 3 -7.24 11.62 17.62
N LEU A 4 -7.94 10.49 17.63
CA LEU A 4 -7.38 9.17 17.27
C LEU A 4 -6.83 9.17 15.84
N PHE A 5 -7.43 9.99 14.97
CA PHE A 5 -6.96 10.24 13.62
C PHE A 5 -6.83 11.75 13.39
N PRO A 6 -5.63 12.32 13.52
CA PRO A 6 -5.39 13.70 13.13
C PRO A 6 -5.75 13.89 11.66
N GLU A 7 -6.39 15.01 11.31
CA GLU A 7 -6.76 15.31 9.92
C GLU A 7 -5.53 15.26 9.00
N SER A 8 -4.37 15.72 9.48
CA SER A 8 -3.10 15.64 8.76
C SER A 8 -2.67 14.21 8.42
N LEU A 9 -2.98 13.22 9.27
CA LEU A 9 -2.68 11.82 9.00
C LEU A 9 -3.60 11.30 7.88
N LEU A 10 -4.90 11.58 7.97
CA LEU A 10 -5.88 11.15 6.99
C LEU A 10 -5.58 11.75 5.61
N THR A 11 -5.43 13.07 5.53
CA THR A 11 -5.11 13.75 4.26
C THR A 11 -3.82 13.23 3.63
N ARG A 12 -2.77 12.99 4.43
CA ARG A 12 -1.51 12.43 3.90
C ARG A 12 -1.66 11.00 3.42
N THR A 13 -2.47 10.20 4.09
CA THR A 13 -2.75 8.82 3.68
C THR A 13 -3.52 8.82 2.36
N ASP A 14 -4.57 9.64 2.25
CA ASP A 14 -5.38 9.78 1.03
C ASP A 14 -4.53 10.26 -0.16
N GLU A 15 -3.63 11.24 0.05
CA GLU A 15 -2.69 11.69 -0.98
C GLU A 15 -1.80 10.54 -1.51
N VAL A 16 -1.28 9.71 -0.60
CA VAL A 16 -0.43 8.58 -0.95
C VAL A 16 -1.20 7.51 -1.73
N LEU A 17 -2.43 7.19 -1.30
CA LEU A 17 -3.29 6.22 -1.98
C LEU A 17 -3.74 6.73 -3.36
N ALA A 18 -4.08 8.00 -3.48
CA ALA A 18 -4.46 8.61 -4.76
C ALA A 18 -3.31 8.58 -5.78
N VAL A 19 -2.07 8.82 -5.35
CA VAL A 19 -0.90 8.67 -6.23
C VAL A 19 -0.74 7.23 -6.68
N PHE A 20 -0.88 6.27 -5.76
CA PHE A 20 -0.79 4.85 -6.08
C PHE A 20 -1.86 4.41 -7.09
N GLU A 21 -3.11 4.82 -6.92
CA GLU A 21 -4.19 4.54 -7.88
C GLU A 21 -3.87 5.08 -9.27
N VAL A 22 -3.33 6.29 -9.37
CA VAL A 22 -2.92 6.88 -10.64
C VAL A 22 -1.75 6.09 -11.25
N GLU A 23 -0.77 5.69 -10.45
CA GLU A 23 0.36 4.88 -10.90
C GLU A 23 -0.11 3.53 -11.46
N VAL A 24 -0.99 2.83 -10.73
CA VAL A 24 -1.55 1.53 -11.15
C VAL A 24 -2.44 1.69 -12.39
N ALA A 25 -3.28 2.72 -12.45
CA ALA A 25 -4.11 3.00 -13.62
C ALA A 25 -3.30 3.27 -14.90
N ALA A 26 -2.07 3.77 -14.76
CA ALA A 26 -1.18 4.01 -15.89
C ALA A 26 -0.47 2.73 -16.38
N LEU A 27 -0.49 1.64 -15.60
CA LEU A 27 0.09 0.36 -15.98
C LEU A 27 -0.76 -0.32 -17.06
N ASN A 28 -0.21 -0.45 -18.26
CA ASN A 28 -0.82 -1.21 -19.35
C ASN A 28 0.04 -2.43 -19.64
N ASP A 29 -0.50 -3.63 -19.38
CA ASP A 29 0.25 -4.90 -19.45
C ASP A 29 1.58 -4.85 -18.64
N PRO A 30 1.53 -4.55 -17.34
CA PRO A 30 2.74 -4.36 -16.56
C PRO A 30 3.51 -5.67 -16.35
N SER A 31 4.83 -5.57 -16.34
CA SER A 31 5.69 -6.60 -15.77
C SER A 31 5.52 -6.69 -14.25
N ASP A 32 5.83 -7.86 -13.69
CA ASP A 32 5.82 -8.09 -12.24
C ASP A 32 6.68 -7.05 -11.49
N GLU A 33 7.83 -6.66 -12.07
CA GLU A 33 8.71 -5.64 -11.49
C GLU A 33 8.05 -4.25 -11.42
N GLN A 34 7.26 -3.87 -12.43
CA GLN A 34 6.53 -2.61 -12.41
C GLN A 34 5.45 -2.61 -11.33
N VAL A 35 4.72 -3.74 -11.18
CA VAL A 35 3.73 -3.89 -10.11
C VAL A 35 4.40 -3.80 -8.74
N PHE A 36 5.48 -4.55 -8.51
CA PHE A 36 6.22 -4.49 -7.25
C PHE A 36 6.83 -3.11 -6.98
N THR A 37 7.19 -2.36 -8.02
CA THR A 37 7.67 -0.98 -7.86
C THR A 37 6.54 -0.07 -7.36
N ALA A 38 5.34 -0.16 -7.92
CA ALA A 38 4.18 0.59 -7.43
C ALA A 38 3.85 0.23 -5.97
N VAL A 39 3.79 -1.08 -5.64
CA VAL A 39 3.55 -1.57 -4.27
C VAL A 39 4.63 -1.09 -3.31
N ARG A 40 5.90 -1.17 -3.70
CA ARG A 40 7.01 -0.66 -2.90
C ARG A 40 6.87 0.83 -2.62
N ASN A 41 6.55 1.62 -3.63
CA ASN A 41 6.46 3.07 -3.52
C ASN A 41 5.36 3.48 -2.55
N VAL A 42 4.17 2.90 -2.69
CA VAL A 42 3.04 3.19 -1.79
C VAL A 42 3.35 2.76 -0.34
N VAL A 43 3.93 1.57 -0.13
CA VAL A 43 4.29 1.10 1.22
C VAL A 43 5.34 2.03 1.84
N LEU A 44 6.41 2.38 1.12
CA LEU A 44 7.43 3.30 1.65
C LEU A 44 6.88 4.69 1.97
N ALA A 45 5.92 5.18 1.19
CA ALA A 45 5.23 6.43 1.45
C ALA A 45 4.35 6.34 2.72
N LEU A 46 3.59 5.26 2.89
CA LEU A 46 2.83 5.01 4.12
C LEU A 46 3.76 4.88 5.35
N ASN A 47 4.91 4.22 5.23
CA ASN A 47 5.90 4.17 6.32
C ASN A 47 6.37 5.56 6.73
N ARG A 48 6.52 6.46 5.75
CA ARG A 48 6.90 7.85 5.99
C ARG A 48 5.78 8.59 6.72
N VAL A 49 4.54 8.46 6.26
CA VAL A 49 3.38 9.08 6.92
C VAL A 49 3.27 8.60 8.37
N ASN A 50 3.42 7.29 8.63
CA ASN A 50 3.41 6.77 10.00
C ASN A 50 4.51 7.39 10.86
N ARG A 51 5.75 7.46 10.35
CA ARG A 51 6.90 8.02 11.08
C ARG A 51 6.74 9.52 11.37
N GLU A 52 6.22 10.29 10.43
CA GLU A 52 5.92 11.72 10.61
C GLU A 52 4.87 11.95 11.70
N ASN A 53 4.03 10.94 11.98
CA ASN A 53 3.06 10.91 13.07
C ASN A 53 3.58 10.13 14.30
N GLY A 54 4.89 10.07 14.51
CA GLY A 54 5.50 9.48 15.69
C GLY A 54 5.51 7.94 15.73
N GLY A 55 5.23 7.29 14.60
CA GLY A 55 5.17 5.83 14.48
C GLY A 55 3.90 5.19 15.02
N VAL A 56 2.92 6.00 15.44
CA VAL A 56 1.65 5.57 16.03
C VAL A 56 0.43 5.99 15.20
N GLY A 57 0.66 6.40 13.95
CA GLY A 57 -0.41 6.82 13.05
C GLY A 57 -1.29 5.67 12.58
N TYR A 58 -0.77 4.45 12.55
CA TYR A 58 -1.54 3.26 12.15
C TYR A 58 -1.38 2.15 13.17
N GLU A 59 -2.49 1.67 13.73
CA GLU A 59 -2.51 0.48 14.58
C GLU A 59 -2.62 -0.78 13.72
N THR A 60 -2.77 -1.94 14.37
CA THR A 60 -2.82 -3.23 13.67
C THR A 60 -3.99 -3.30 12.69
N GLY A 61 -5.16 -2.76 13.07
CA GLY A 61 -6.33 -2.75 12.20
C GLY A 61 -6.16 -1.88 10.96
N GLU A 62 -5.60 -0.67 11.09
CA GLU A 62 -5.35 0.22 9.95
C GLU A 62 -4.27 -0.35 9.04
N ARG A 63 -3.26 -1.02 9.60
CA ARG A 63 -2.22 -1.72 8.82
C ARG A 63 -2.81 -2.78 7.92
N GLU A 64 -3.71 -3.60 8.45
CA GLU A 64 -4.40 -4.65 7.71
C GLU A 64 -5.33 -4.06 6.64
N GLN A 65 -6.08 -3.00 6.97
CA GLN A 65 -6.96 -2.32 6.03
C GLN A 65 -6.19 -1.69 4.85
N LEU A 66 -5.04 -1.08 5.11
CA LEU A 66 -4.20 -0.51 4.05
C LEU A 66 -3.58 -1.59 3.15
N CYS A 67 -3.21 -2.75 3.70
CA CYS A 67 -2.76 -3.87 2.89
C CYS A 67 -3.88 -4.42 2.00
N ASP A 68 -5.08 -4.60 2.57
CA ASP A 68 -6.27 -5.04 1.83
C ASP A 68 -6.68 -4.01 0.75
N TYR A 69 -6.54 -2.72 1.04
CA TYR A 69 -6.76 -1.66 0.05
C TYR A 69 -5.82 -1.80 -1.15
N ILE A 70 -4.51 -1.92 -0.89
CA ILE A 70 -3.49 -2.08 -1.95
C ILE A 70 -3.80 -3.31 -2.81
N ASP A 71 -4.11 -4.46 -2.20
CA ASP A 71 -4.49 -5.69 -2.90
C ASP A 71 -5.72 -5.49 -3.78
N LYS A 72 -6.76 -4.85 -3.25
CA LYS A 72 -8.02 -4.59 -3.97
C LYS A 72 -7.80 -3.64 -5.13
N THR A 73 -7.07 -2.55 -4.96
CA THR A 73 -6.77 -1.60 -6.04
C THR A 73 -6.05 -2.32 -7.18
N LEU A 74 -5.02 -3.12 -6.89
CA LEU A 74 -4.34 -3.90 -7.94
C LEU A 74 -5.31 -4.83 -8.70
N ALA A 75 -6.17 -5.55 -7.96
CA ALA A 75 -7.16 -6.43 -8.56
C ALA A 75 -8.21 -5.69 -9.40
N GLU A 76 -8.65 -4.50 -8.97
CA GLU A 76 -9.58 -3.64 -9.71
C GLU A 76 -9.00 -3.18 -11.06
N PHE A 77 -7.68 -2.98 -11.13
CA PHE A 77 -6.96 -2.68 -12.37
C PHE A 77 -6.52 -3.94 -13.14
N GLY A 78 -7.06 -5.11 -12.78
CA GLY A 78 -6.89 -6.35 -13.54
C GLY A 78 -5.60 -7.12 -13.25
N ILE A 79 -4.86 -6.75 -12.20
CA ILE A 79 -3.66 -7.48 -11.78
C ILE A 79 -4.07 -8.69 -10.94
N ASP A 80 -3.70 -9.88 -11.38
CA ASP A 80 -3.88 -11.12 -10.61
C ASP A 80 -2.82 -11.19 -9.49
N VAL A 81 -3.15 -10.57 -8.35
CA VAL A 81 -2.29 -10.54 -7.15
C VAL A 81 -1.93 -11.94 -6.64
N PRO A 82 -2.86 -12.90 -6.53
CA PRO A 82 -2.52 -14.28 -6.18
C PRO A 82 -1.47 -14.90 -7.12
N ALA A 83 -1.64 -14.75 -8.44
CA ALA A 83 -0.68 -15.28 -9.40
C ALA A 83 0.67 -14.54 -9.34
N LEU A 84 0.67 -13.22 -9.12
CA LEU A 84 1.89 -12.42 -8.93
C LEU A 84 2.68 -12.90 -7.70
N ALA A 85 1.99 -13.14 -6.58
CA ALA A 85 2.59 -13.64 -5.36
C ALA A 85 3.19 -15.05 -5.58
N GLU A 86 2.45 -15.95 -6.23
CA GLU A 86 2.92 -17.30 -6.55
C GLU A 86 4.16 -17.28 -7.44
N ARG A 87 4.18 -16.47 -8.51
CA ARG A 87 5.36 -16.30 -9.39
C ARG A 87 6.59 -15.77 -8.65
N SER A 88 6.38 -15.11 -7.52
CA SER A 88 7.43 -14.48 -6.71
C SER A 88 7.80 -15.27 -5.46
N ASP A 89 7.28 -16.50 -5.30
CA ASP A 89 7.46 -17.35 -4.11
C ASP A 89 7.00 -16.65 -2.81
N LEU A 90 5.96 -15.81 -2.92
CA LEU A 90 5.34 -15.09 -1.81
C LEU A 90 3.98 -15.69 -1.47
N GLY A 91 3.59 -15.56 -0.18
CA GLY A 91 2.20 -15.81 0.22
C GLY A 91 1.26 -14.77 -0.41
N ARG A 92 0.00 -15.16 -0.64
CA ARG A 92 -1.05 -14.31 -1.25
C ARG A 92 -1.12 -12.89 -0.64
N TYR A 93 -0.93 -12.77 0.67
CA TYR A 93 -1.02 -11.50 1.40
C TYR A 93 0.34 -10.87 1.73
N ALA A 94 1.43 -11.40 1.17
CA ALA A 94 2.79 -11.02 1.51
C ALA A 94 3.42 -10.02 0.52
N ILE A 95 2.67 -9.55 -0.47
CA ILE A 95 3.22 -8.65 -1.50
C ILE A 95 3.69 -7.30 -0.94
N THR A 96 3.11 -6.84 0.18
CA THR A 96 3.50 -5.61 0.88
C THR A 96 4.53 -5.86 1.99
N ASP A 97 4.67 -7.10 2.46
CA ASP A 97 5.44 -7.45 3.67
C ASP A 97 6.90 -7.04 3.59
N ARG A 98 7.50 -7.14 2.39
CA ARG A 98 8.91 -6.85 2.17
C ARG A 98 9.32 -5.43 2.56
N TRP A 99 8.40 -4.47 2.48
CA TRP A 99 8.70 -3.05 2.70
C TRP A 99 8.01 -2.47 3.93
N ARG A 100 7.19 -3.25 4.63
CA ARG A 100 6.46 -2.80 5.81
C ARG A 100 7.42 -2.66 7.01
N THR A 101 7.70 -1.41 7.40
CA THR A 101 8.55 -1.08 8.57
C THR A 101 7.85 -0.17 9.59
N TRP A 102 6.57 0.07 9.40
CA TRP A 102 5.74 0.97 10.18
C TRP A 102 5.14 0.25 11.38
#